data_AF-A0A436WZG9-F1
#
_entry.id   AF-A0A436WZG9-F1
#
_cell.length_a   1.000
_cell.length_b   1.000
_cell.length_c   1.000
_cell.angle_alpha   90.00
_cell.angle_beta   90.00
_cell.angle_gamma   90.00
#
_symmetry.space_group_name_H-M   'P 1'
#
loop_
_entity.id
_entity.type
_entity.pdbx_description
1 polymer ?
#
loop_
_entity_poly.entity_id
_entity_poly.type
_entity_poly.pdbx_seq_one_letter_code
_entity_poly.pdbx_strand_id
1 'polypeptide(L)' 'VLEQQRPDRTFKVGEGLDVADYVLAGGGFPVTVKGAGVIGVIAVSGLPEREDHGVVVDALCAHLGADRKQLALAPEAQ' A
#
# COMPACT_ATOMS: atom_id res chain seq x y z
N VAL A 1 -2.05 1.82 -7.91
CA VAL A 1 -2.89 2.24 -6.78
C VAL A 1 -2.53 3.66 -6.35
N LEU A 2 -1.38 3.88 -5.72
CA LEU A 2 -0.92 5.18 -5.22
C LEU A 2 -0.78 6.31 -6.26
N GLU A 3 -0.73 5.97 -7.54
CA GLU A 3 -0.65 6.90 -8.66
C GLU A 3 -1.96 6.97 -9.47
N GLN A 4 -2.92 6.10 -9.13
CA GLN A 4 -4.26 6.09 -9.72
C GLN A 4 -5.16 6.99 -8.87
N GLN A 5 -4.99 8.30 -9.01
CA GLN A 5 -5.83 9.32 -8.39
C GLN A 5 -7.25 9.30 -8.98
N ARG A 6 -8.04 8.28 -8.64
CA ARG A 6 -9.46 8.27 -8.97
C ARG A 6 -10.28 8.88 -7.83
N PRO A 7 -11.24 9.77 -8.14
CA PRO A 7 -12.05 10.42 -7.13
C PRO A 7 -12.93 9.44 -6.34
N ASP A 8 -13.34 8.33 -6.95
CA ASP A 8 -14.16 7.28 -6.31
C ASP A 8 -13.33 6.23 -5.55
N ARG A 9 -12.03 6.11 -5.83
CA ARG A 9 -11.11 5.11 -5.26
C ARG A 9 -11.56 3.65 -5.47
N THR A 10 -12.40 3.41 -6.46
CA THR A 10 -12.95 2.08 -6.77
C THR A 10 -12.29 1.44 -7.97
N PHE A 11 -12.42 0.11 -8.06
CA PHE A 11 -12.07 -0.66 -9.25
C PHE A 11 -12.99 -0.30 -10.43
N LYS A 12 -12.55 -0.59 -11.66
CA LYS A 12 -13.41 -0.35 -12.84
C LYS A 12 -14.62 -1.29 -12.78
N VAL A 13 -15.79 -0.78 -13.18
CA VAL A 13 -16.99 -1.59 -13.38
C VAL A 13 -16.66 -2.73 -14.36
N GLY A 14 -16.95 -3.98 -13.97
CA GLY A 14 -16.65 -5.18 -14.75
C GLY A 14 -15.41 -5.96 -14.30
N GLU A 15 -14.62 -5.46 -13.34
CA GLU A 15 -13.47 -6.22 -12.79
C GLU A 15 -13.86 -7.24 -11.69
N GLY A 16 -15.16 -7.35 -11.37
CA GLY A 16 -15.68 -8.35 -10.43
C GLY A 16 -15.34 -8.08 -8.96
N LEU A 17 -14.92 -6.84 -8.62
CA LEU A 17 -14.60 -6.42 -7.26
C LEU A 17 -15.66 -5.44 -6.78
N ASP A 18 -16.43 -5.84 -5.75
CA ASP A 18 -17.44 -4.97 -5.13
C ASP A 18 -16.77 -3.80 -4.41
N VAL A 19 -17.26 -2.60 -4.64
CA VAL A 19 -16.75 -1.38 -4.03
C VAL A 19 -17.04 -1.29 -2.54
N ALA A 20 -18.01 -2.07 -2.04
CA ALA A 20 -18.27 -2.21 -0.61
C ALA A 20 -17.17 -3.00 0.11
N ASP A 21 -16.51 -3.93 -0.60
CA ASP A 21 -15.52 -4.85 -0.05
C ASP A 21 -14.07 -4.46 -0.40
N TYR A 22 -13.87 -3.76 -1.52
CA TYR A 22 -12.56 -3.49 -2.08
C TYR A 22 -12.33 -2.01 -2.42
N VAL A 23 -11.13 -1.53 -2.09
CA VAL A 23 -10.69 -0.15 -2.35
C VAL A 23 -9.28 -0.11 -2.91
N LEU A 24 -8.99 0.89 -3.73
CA LEU A 24 -7.65 1.27 -4.12
C LEU A 24 -7.05 2.15 -3.00
N ALA A 25 -6.22 1.57 -2.14
CA ALA A 25 -5.57 2.28 -1.03
C ALA A 25 -4.09 1.87 -0.83
N GLY A 26 -3.29 2.82 -0.35
CA GLY A 26 -1.84 2.70 -0.21
C GLY A 26 -1.29 1.97 1.01
N GLY A 27 -2.05 1.93 2.10
CA GLY A 27 -1.58 1.46 3.40
C GLY A 27 -1.54 -0.06 3.60
N GLY A 28 -1.80 -0.86 2.57
CA GLY A 28 -1.74 -2.32 2.64
C GLY A 28 -0.42 -2.89 2.13
N PHE A 29 0.24 -3.75 2.92
CA PHE A 29 1.50 -4.39 2.55
C PHE A 29 1.49 -5.90 2.87
N PRO A 30 1.62 -6.80 1.87
CA PRO A 30 1.54 -8.24 2.09
C PRO A 30 2.80 -8.79 2.78
N VAL A 31 2.62 -9.71 3.72
CA VAL A 31 3.71 -10.43 4.39
C VAL A 31 3.84 -11.81 3.78
N THR A 32 5.00 -12.10 3.19
CA THR A 32 5.29 -13.38 2.54
C THR A 32 6.30 -14.20 3.32
N VAL A 33 6.09 -15.52 3.34
CA VAL A 33 7.04 -16.49 3.88
C VAL A 33 7.47 -17.44 2.77
N LYS A 34 8.79 -17.64 2.65
CA LYS A 34 9.39 -18.50 1.63
C LYS A 34 8.83 -19.92 1.74
N GLY A 35 8.23 -20.41 0.66
CA GLY A 35 7.63 -21.75 0.59
C GLY A 35 6.19 -21.85 1.11
N ALA A 36 5.66 -20.83 1.80
CA ALA A 36 4.28 -20.79 2.28
C ALA A 36 3.39 -19.77 1.53
N GLY A 37 3.99 -18.75 0.91
CA GLY A 37 3.25 -17.70 0.20
C GLY A 37 2.91 -16.51 1.10
N VAL A 38 1.83 -15.79 0.78
CA VAL A 38 1.33 -14.67 1.59
C VAL A 38 0.60 -15.23 2.82
N ILE A 39 1.03 -14.82 4.02
CA ILE A 39 0.46 -15.30 5.29
C ILE A 39 -0.34 -14.23 6.04
N GLY A 40 -0.31 -12.99 5.56
CA GLY A 40 -0.98 -11.87 6.21
C GLY A 40 -0.69 -10.54 5.53
N VAL A 41 -1.18 -9.47 6.14
CA VAL A 41 -1.05 -8.10 5.63
C VAL A 41 -0.81 -7.14 6.80
N ILE A 42 0.07 -6.17 6.59
CA ILE A 42 0.16 -4.98 7.44
C ILE A 42 -0.78 -3.95 6.82
N ALA A 43 -1.68 -3.39 7.64
CA ALA A 43 -2.63 -2.36 7.20
C ALA A 43 -2.48 -1.11 8.07
N VAL A 44 -2.25 0.03 7.42
CA VAL A 44 -2.34 1.36 8.00
C VAL A 44 -3.44 2.13 7.28
N SER A 45 -4.24 2.88 8.03
CA SER A 45 -5.32 3.67 7.47
C SER A 45 -5.57 4.91 8.33
N GLY A 46 -5.90 6.01 7.66
CA GLY A 46 -6.34 7.26 8.30
C GLY A 46 -5.61 8.50 7.78
N LEU A 47 -4.52 8.33 7.03
CA LEU A 47 -3.77 9.39 6.38
C LEU A 47 -4.05 9.43 4.87
N PRO A 48 -3.52 10.42 4.12
CA PRO A 48 -3.43 10.33 2.67
C PRO A 48 -2.71 9.04 2.25
N GLU A 49 -3.14 8.41 1.16
CA GLU A 49 -2.75 7.03 0.83
C GLU A 49 -1.23 6.81 0.69
N ARG A 50 -0.50 7.81 0.19
CA ARG A 50 0.97 7.77 0.08
C ARG A 50 1.64 7.86 1.44
N GLU A 51 1.04 8.56 2.39
CA GLU A 51 1.50 8.66 3.77
C GLU A 51 1.20 7.37 4.54
N ASP A 52 0.00 6.80 4.39
CA ASP A 52 -0.33 5.47 4.93
C ASP A 52 0.69 4.42 4.45
N HIS A 53 1.03 4.44 3.16
CA HIS A 53 2.09 3.60 2.61
C HIS A 53 3.46 3.89 3.23
N GLY A 54 3.81 5.17 3.35
CA GLY A 54 5.07 5.64 3.92
C GLY A 54 5.29 5.14 5.35
N VAL A 55 4.24 5.14 6.19
CA VAL A 55 4.30 4.61 7.56
C VAL A 55 4.70 3.14 7.56
N VAL A 56 4.14 2.33 6.66
CA VAL A 56 4.48 0.90 6.57
C VAL A 56 5.93 0.71 6.12
N VAL A 57 6.36 1.43 5.07
CA VAL A 57 7.75 1.35 4.57
C VAL A 57 8.74 1.78 5.64
N ASP A 58 8.44 2.83 6.40
CA ASP A 58 9.29 3.35 7.47
C ASP A 58 9.47 2.34 8.59
N ALA A 59 8.37 1.73 9.04
CA ALA A 59 8.39 0.70 10.07
C ALA A 59 9.21 -0.52 9.63
N LEU A 60 9.04 -0.97 8.39
CA LEU A 60 9.79 -2.11 7.84
C LEU A 60 11.28 -1.79 7.68
N CYS A 61 11.63 -0.61 7.18
CA CYS A 61 13.04 -0.20 7.06
C CYS A 61 13.72 -0.15 8.43
N ALA A 62 13.05 0.43 9.44
CA ALA A 62 13.56 0.50 10.80
C ALA A 62 13.72 -0.89 11.43
N HIS A 63 12.76 -1.79 11.21
CA HIS A 63 12.79 -3.15 11.76
C HIS A 63 13.85 -4.05 11.10
N LEU A 64 14.02 -3.93 9.78
CA LEU A 64 14.91 -4.79 8.99
C LEU A 64 16.31 -4.18 8.77
N GLY A 65 16.55 -2.95 9.20
CA GLY A 65 17.80 -2.23 8.94
C GLY A 65 18.02 -1.89 7.46
N ALA A 66 16.94 -1.72 6.69
CA ALA A 66 17.02 -1.39 5.27
C ALA A 66 17.15 0.12 5.04
N ASP A 67 17.81 0.51 3.96
CA ASP A 67 17.93 1.92 3.58
C ASP A 67 16.61 2.44 2.99
N ARG A 68 15.90 3.25 3.78
CA ARG A 68 14.66 3.93 3.38
C ARG A 68 14.81 4.69 2.06
N LYS A 69 15.96 5.32 1.79
CA LYS A 69 16.12 6.16 0.58
C LYS A 69 16.01 5.35 -0.71
N GLN A 70 16.26 4.04 -0.64
CA GLN A 70 16.19 3.14 -1.79
C GLN A 70 14.78 2.58 -2.00
N LEU A 71 13.94 2.60 -0.97
CA LEU A 71 12.64 1.90 -0.94
C LEU A 71 11.44 2.86 -0.85
N ALA A 72 11.65 4.10 -0.41
CA ALA A 72 10.60 5.10 -0.34
C ALA A 72 10.14 5.53 -1.74
N LEU A 73 8.86 5.90 -1.83
CA LEU A 73 8.30 6.48 -3.05
C LEU A 73 9.01 7.79 -3.40
N ALA A 74 9.10 8.07 -4.70
CA ALA A 74 9.52 9.38 -5.18
C ALA A 74 8.58 10.49 -4.66
N PRO A 75 9.05 11.74 -4.56
CA PRO A 75 8.18 12.88 -4.32
C PRO A 75 7.03 12.92 -5.33
N GLU A 76 5.86 13.38 -4.92
CA GLU A 76 4.76 13.60 -5.83
C GLU A 76 5.15 14.68 -6.86
N ALA A 77 4.94 14.40 -8.15
CA ALA A 77 5.09 15.41 -9.17
C ALA A 77 3.98 16.45 -8.98
N GLN A 78 4.34 17.74 -8.91
CA GLN A 78 3.40 18.85 -8.79
C GLN A 78 2.54 19.00 -10.04
#